data_AF-A0A6I9NRM9-F1
#
_entry.id   AF-A0A6I9NRM9-F1
#
_cell.length_a   1.000
_cell.length_b   1.000
_cell.length_c   1.000
_cell.angle_alpha   90.00
_cell.angle_beta   90.00
_cell.angle_gamma   90.00
#
_symmetry.space_group_name_H-M   'P 1'
#
loop_
_entity.id
_entity.type
_entity.pdbx_description
1 polymer ?
#
loop_
_entity_poly.entity_id
_entity_poly.type
_entity_poly.pdbx_seq_one_letter_code
_entity_poly.pdbx_strand_id
1 'polypeptide(L)'
;METRCVSCGHVAVNKRSPICAALKDKGAPDADVADAQIPVDKLPRCGERDCRGLLRPNVVFFGETMDSHILTKVEEQMETCDLCLVVGTSSIVYPAAMFGPQIASRGVPVAEFNTNTTPKTEYFTFHFQGPCGTTLPQALAQHESEGI
;
A
#
# COMPACT_ATOMS: atom_id res chain seq x y z
N MET A 1 10.91 5.28 -2.39
CA MET A 1 10.52 3.96 -2.92
C MET A 1 11.71 3.03 -2.78
N GLU A 2 11.46 1.75 -2.53
CA GLU A 2 12.51 0.74 -2.37
C GLU A 2 12.66 -0.11 -3.63
N THR A 3 13.86 -0.64 -3.83
CA THR A 3 14.17 -1.62 -4.88
C THR A 3 14.73 -2.89 -4.25
N ARG A 4 14.37 -4.05 -4.81
CA ARG A 4 14.89 -5.36 -4.44
C ARG A 4 15.69 -5.93 -5.60
N CYS A 5 16.89 -6.42 -5.34
CA CYS A 5 17.66 -7.15 -6.34
C CYS A 5 17.11 -8.57 -6.52
N VAL A 6 16.85 -8.96 -7.78
CA VAL A 6 16.37 -10.32 -8.10
C VAL A 6 17.44 -11.41 -7.93
N SER A 7 18.72 -11.02 -7.83
CA SER A 7 19.85 -11.96 -7.73
C SER A 7 20.30 -12.17 -6.29
N CYS A 8 20.57 -11.11 -5.53
CA CYS A 8 21.06 -11.21 -4.15
C CYS A 8 20.00 -10.89 -3.07
N GLY A 9 18.80 -10.47 -3.46
CA GLY A 9 17.72 -10.11 -2.52
C GLY A 9 17.90 -8.78 -1.78
N HIS A 10 19.04 -8.09 -1.96
CA HIS A 10 19.31 -6.81 -1.29
C HIS A 10 18.20 -5.79 -1.55
N VAL A 11 17.69 -5.18 -0.48
CA VAL A 11 16.67 -4.13 -0.50
C VAL A 11 17.30 -2.81 -0.12
N ALA A 12 17.07 -1.78 -0.94
CA ALA A 12 17.56 -0.44 -0.67
C ALA A 12 16.53 0.62 -1.06
N VAL A 13 16.53 1.72 -0.31
CA VAL A 13 15.80 2.93 -0.69
C VAL A 13 16.47 3.56 -1.91
N ASN A 14 15.69 3.88 -2.93
CA ASN A 14 16.15 4.60 -4.11
C ASN A 14 15.23 5.80 -4.37
N LYS A 15 15.81 7.00 -4.36
CA LYS A 15 15.13 8.28 -4.61
C LYS A 15 15.66 9.01 -5.86
N ARG A 16 16.43 8.32 -6.71
CA ARG A 16 17.01 8.92 -7.93
C ARG A 16 15.92 9.20 -8.96
N SER A 17 16.05 10.33 -9.65
CA SER A 17 15.17 10.74 -10.75
C SER A 17 16.02 11.15 -11.96
N PRO A 18 16.02 10.38 -13.07
CA PRO A 18 15.42 9.06 -13.23
C PRO A 18 16.19 7.98 -12.44
N ILE A 19 15.57 6.83 -12.18
CA ILE A 19 16.19 5.73 -11.42
C ILE A 19 17.41 5.12 -12.13
N CYS A 20 17.44 5.16 -13.46
CA CYS A 20 18.61 4.92 -14.31
C CYS A 20 18.54 5.81 -15.57
N ALA A 21 19.68 6.02 -16.22
CA ALA A 21 19.76 6.89 -17.40
C ALA A 21 18.87 6.45 -18.57
N ALA A 22 18.69 5.13 -18.76
CA ALA A 22 17.88 4.58 -19.86
C ALA A 22 16.38 4.89 -19.72
N LEU A 23 15.90 5.16 -18.50
CA LEU A 23 14.51 5.53 -18.22
C LEU A 23 14.26 7.04 -18.31
N LYS A 24 15.26 7.84 -18.69
CA LYS A 24 15.06 9.28 -18.90
C LYS A 24 14.06 9.51 -20.03
N ASP A 25 13.08 10.39 -19.77
CA ASP A 25 12.04 10.77 -20.73
C ASP A 25 11.26 9.54 -21.26
N LYS A 26 10.97 8.57 -20.38
CA LYS A 26 10.15 7.37 -20.63
C LYS A 26 9.03 7.28 -19.58
N GLY A 27 8.03 6.43 -19.86
CA GLY A 27 6.88 6.22 -18.97
C GLY A 27 5.79 7.29 -19.13
N ALA A 28 5.65 7.87 -20.33
CA ALA A 28 4.49 8.69 -20.65
C ALA A 28 3.20 7.85 -20.52
N PRO A 29 2.12 8.41 -19.95
CA PRO A 29 0.93 7.64 -19.58
C PRO A 29 -0.08 7.44 -20.72
N ASP A 30 0.13 8.09 -21.86
CA ASP A 30 -0.81 8.03 -22.99
C ASP A 30 -0.83 6.64 -23.62
N ALA A 31 -2.03 6.15 -23.98
CA ALA A 31 -2.23 4.78 -24.44
C ALA A 31 -1.50 4.45 -25.75
N ASP A 32 -1.23 5.46 -26.59
CA ASP A 32 -0.58 5.29 -27.90
C ASP A 32 0.95 5.35 -27.81
N VAL A 33 1.52 5.46 -26.61
CA VAL A 33 2.97 5.48 -26.41
C VAL A 33 3.53 4.07 -26.61
N ALA A 34 4.37 3.92 -27.63
CA ALA A 34 5.07 2.67 -27.88
C ALA A 34 6.01 2.29 -26.72
N ASP A 35 6.18 0.99 -26.49
CA ASP A 35 7.12 0.46 -25.51
C ASP A 35 8.55 0.98 -25.74
N ALA A 36 9.23 1.32 -24.64
CA ALA A 36 10.59 1.84 -24.68
C ALA A 36 11.64 0.84 -25.17
N GLN A 37 11.31 -0.47 -25.17
CA GLN A 37 12.17 -1.58 -25.60
C GLN A 37 13.62 -1.50 -25.07
N ILE A 38 13.77 -1.12 -23.79
CA ILE A 38 15.08 -0.94 -23.14
C ILE A 38 15.70 -2.32 -22.88
N PRO A 39 16.95 -2.58 -23.32
CA PRO A 39 17.65 -3.81 -22.99
C PRO A 39 17.78 -4.03 -21.48
N VAL A 40 17.61 -5.28 -21.02
CA VAL A 40 17.57 -5.62 -19.58
C VAL A 40 18.85 -5.24 -18.83
N ASP A 41 20.00 -5.18 -19.51
CA ASP A 41 21.29 -4.75 -18.96
C ASP A 41 21.35 -3.22 -18.71
N LYS A 42 20.48 -2.45 -19.36
CA LYS A 42 20.35 -0.98 -19.21
C LYS A 42 19.26 -0.57 -18.20
N LEU A 43 18.41 -1.51 -17.78
CA LEU A 43 17.47 -1.31 -16.68
C LEU A 43 18.20 -1.16 -15.33
N PRO A 44 17.52 -0.71 -14.25
CA PRO A 44 18.15 -0.52 -12.95
C PRO A 44 18.89 -1.76 -12.44
N ARG A 45 20.18 -1.61 -12.09
CA ARG A 45 21.06 -2.70 -11.64
C ARG A 45 21.49 -2.50 -10.19
N CYS A 46 21.72 -3.62 -9.49
CA CYS A 46 22.20 -3.65 -8.12
C CYS A 46 23.58 -2.98 -7.99
N GLY A 47 23.74 -2.14 -6.96
CA GLY A 47 24.99 -1.45 -6.65
C GLY A 47 25.93 -2.24 -5.74
N GLU A 48 25.50 -3.40 -5.23
CA GLU A 48 26.34 -4.28 -4.42
C GLU A 48 27.52 -4.82 -5.23
N ARG A 49 28.67 -4.94 -4.56
CA ARG A 49 29.88 -5.52 -5.15
C ARG A 49 29.56 -6.93 -5.64
N ASP A 50 30.01 -7.24 -6.85
CA ASP A 50 29.89 -8.56 -7.50
C ASP A 50 28.48 -9.09 -7.79
N CYS A 51 27.41 -8.30 -7.58
CA CYS A 51 26.05 -8.74 -7.90
C CYS A 51 25.60 -8.27 -9.30
N ARG A 52 25.57 -6.94 -9.51
CA ARG A 52 25.03 -6.28 -10.71
C ARG A 52 23.66 -6.83 -11.19
N GLY A 53 22.89 -7.51 -10.36
CA GLY A 53 21.60 -8.12 -10.72
C GLY A 53 20.53 -7.09 -11.09
N LEU A 54 19.47 -7.53 -11.78
CA LEU A 54 18.34 -6.66 -12.11
C LEU A 54 17.63 -6.21 -10.83
N LEU A 55 17.28 -4.94 -10.74
CA LEU A 55 16.42 -4.43 -9.66
C LEU A 55 14.98 -4.45 -10.12
N ARG A 56 14.10 -4.90 -9.23
CA ARG A 56 12.66 -4.69 -9.32
C ARG A 56 12.19 -3.72 -8.23
N PRO A 57 11.04 -3.05 -8.41
CA PRO A 57 10.34 -2.42 -7.29
C PRO A 57 10.20 -3.39 -6.11
N ASN A 58 10.53 -2.94 -4.89
CA ASN A 58 10.26 -3.71 -3.69
C ASN A 58 8.80 -3.52 -3.27
N VAL A 59 7.90 -4.11 -4.05
CA VAL A 59 6.45 -4.12 -3.83
C VAL A 59 5.94 -5.54 -4.08
N VAL A 60 4.84 -5.91 -3.44
CA VAL A 60 4.17 -7.20 -3.67
C VAL A 60 3.36 -7.08 -4.95
N PHE A 61 3.70 -7.88 -5.97
CA PHE A 61 2.90 -7.97 -7.19
C PHE A 61 1.69 -8.88 -6.98
N PHE A 62 0.66 -8.71 -7.80
CA PHE A 62 -0.46 -9.64 -7.83
C PHE A 62 0.05 -11.07 -8.08
N GLY A 63 -0.39 -12.01 -7.23
CA GLY A 63 0.07 -13.41 -7.25
C GLY A 63 1.31 -13.68 -6.40
N GLU A 64 1.98 -12.67 -5.85
CA GLU A 64 3.06 -12.88 -4.88
C GLU A 64 2.51 -12.99 -3.46
N THR A 65 3.19 -13.79 -2.64
CA THR A 65 2.87 -13.90 -1.22
C THR A 65 3.34 -12.65 -0.49
N MET A 66 2.49 -12.15 0.41
CA MET A 66 2.91 -11.10 1.34
C MET A 66 3.88 -11.69 2.37
N ASP A 67 4.80 -10.86 2.87
CA ASP A 67 5.75 -11.25 3.90
C ASP A 67 5.00 -11.77 5.15
N SER A 68 5.30 -13.01 5.55
CA SER A 68 4.63 -13.65 6.68
C SER A 68 4.88 -12.92 7.99
N HIS A 69 6.05 -12.30 8.16
CA HIS A 69 6.34 -11.52 9.36
C HIS A 69 5.50 -10.24 9.42
N ILE A 70 5.20 -9.64 8.27
CA ILE A 70 4.27 -8.51 8.19
C ILE A 70 2.85 -8.97 8.51
N LEU A 71 2.42 -10.11 7.95
CA LEU A 71 1.10 -10.68 8.24
C LEU A 71 0.91 -10.99 9.73
N THR A 72 1.88 -11.62 10.39
CA THR A 72 1.82 -11.87 11.83
C THR A 72 1.68 -10.59 12.64
N LYS A 73 2.42 -9.52 12.30
CA LYS A 73 2.25 -8.22 12.97
C LYS A 73 0.87 -7.62 12.74
N VAL A 74 0.31 -7.76 11.54
CA VAL A 74 -1.04 -7.30 11.25
C VAL A 74 -2.05 -8.06 12.11
N GLU A 75 -1.92 -9.39 12.22
CA GLU A 75 -2.78 -10.23 13.07
C GLU A 75 -2.71 -9.79 14.54
N GLU A 76 -1.50 -9.58 15.09
CA GLU A 76 -1.31 -9.07 16.46
C GLU A 76 -2.00 -7.72 16.68
N GLN A 77 -1.85 -6.77 15.75
CA GLN A 77 -2.52 -5.47 15.85
C GLN A 77 -4.03 -5.57 15.73
N MET A 78 -4.51 -6.44 14.84
CA MET A 78 -5.93 -6.71 14.71
C MET A 78 -6.48 -7.23 16.03
N GLU A 79 -5.84 -8.22 16.66
CA GLU A 79 -6.25 -8.81 17.93
C GLU A 79 -6.38 -7.80 19.08
N THR A 80 -5.53 -6.79 19.15
CA THR A 80 -5.59 -5.78 20.23
C THR A 80 -6.40 -4.53 19.88
N CYS A 81 -6.86 -4.40 18.64
CA CYS A 81 -7.59 -3.22 18.15
C CYS A 81 -8.96 -3.06 18.84
N ASP A 82 -9.23 -1.87 19.35
CA ASP A 82 -10.50 -1.45 19.97
C ASP A 82 -11.31 -0.45 19.12
N LEU A 83 -10.70 0.11 18.07
CA LEU A 83 -11.33 0.92 17.02
C LEU A 83 -10.54 0.81 15.71
N CYS A 84 -11.19 0.49 14.60
CA CYS A 84 -10.54 0.41 13.28
C CYS A 84 -11.08 1.45 12.30
N LEU A 85 -10.17 2.13 11.60
CA LEU A 85 -10.49 3.04 10.50
C LEU A 85 -10.09 2.41 9.16
N VAL A 86 -11.05 2.25 8.25
CA VAL A 86 -10.82 1.77 6.87
C VAL A 86 -10.90 2.98 5.93
N VAL A 87 -9.76 3.46 5.45
CA VAL A 87 -9.66 4.76 4.75
C VAL A 87 -9.29 4.58 3.28
N GLY A 88 -10.11 5.10 2.36
CA GLY A 88 -9.73 5.30 0.96
C GLY A 88 -9.34 4.03 0.19
N THR A 89 -9.92 2.89 0.54
CA THR A 89 -9.70 1.60 -0.14
C THR A 89 -10.98 1.10 -0.78
N SER A 90 -10.88 0.43 -1.93
CA SER A 90 -12.05 -0.21 -2.56
C SER A 90 -12.49 -1.48 -1.82
N SER A 91 -11.68 -2.00 -0.89
CA SER A 91 -11.92 -3.25 -0.16
C SER A 91 -12.12 -4.47 -1.07
N ILE A 92 -11.38 -4.53 -2.18
CA ILE A 92 -11.42 -5.64 -3.17
C ILE A 92 -10.16 -6.52 -3.10
N VAL A 93 -8.98 -5.94 -2.86
CA VAL A 93 -7.70 -6.64 -2.96
C VAL A 93 -7.40 -7.43 -1.68
N TYR A 94 -7.24 -8.75 -1.82
CA TYR A 94 -6.87 -9.64 -0.73
C TYR A 94 -5.35 -9.69 -0.53
N PRO A 95 -4.87 -9.89 0.70
CA PRO A 95 -5.64 -10.17 1.92
C PRO A 95 -6.23 -8.92 2.61
N ALA A 96 -5.77 -7.72 2.26
CA ALA A 96 -6.10 -6.49 2.98
C ALA A 96 -7.60 -6.18 3.10
N ALA A 97 -8.39 -6.54 2.10
CA ALA A 97 -9.85 -6.39 2.09
C ALA A 97 -10.58 -7.11 3.25
N MET A 98 -9.93 -8.08 3.92
CA MET A 98 -10.52 -8.83 5.03
C MET A 98 -10.19 -8.30 6.41
N PHE A 99 -9.19 -7.43 6.56
CA PHE A 99 -8.76 -6.97 7.88
C PHE A 99 -9.87 -6.20 8.62
N GLY A 100 -10.51 -5.24 7.95
CA GLY A 100 -11.67 -4.52 8.51
C GLY A 100 -12.82 -5.46 8.90
N PRO A 101 -13.32 -6.32 7.99
CA PRO A 101 -14.39 -7.28 8.32
C PRO A 101 -14.03 -8.24 9.46
N GLN A 102 -12.78 -8.70 9.56
CA GLN A 102 -12.31 -9.55 10.65
C GLN A 102 -12.33 -8.80 12.00
N ILE A 103 -11.90 -7.54 12.03
CA ILE A 103 -12.02 -6.71 13.24
C ILE A 103 -13.49 -6.51 13.61
N ALA A 104 -14.34 -6.13 12.65
CA ALA A 104 -15.77 -5.93 12.88
C ALA A 104 -16.47 -7.18 13.43
N SER A 105 -16.09 -8.37 12.96
CA SER A 105 -16.67 -9.65 13.40
C SER A 105 -16.45 -9.96 14.88
N ARG A 106 -15.49 -9.27 15.52
CA ARG A 106 -15.21 -9.37 16.95
C ARG A 106 -16.02 -8.39 17.81
N GLY A 107 -16.91 -7.62 17.19
CA GLY A 107 -17.69 -6.57 17.84
C GLY A 107 -16.95 -5.26 18.04
N VAL A 108 -15.74 -5.13 17.48
CA VAL A 108 -14.95 -3.90 17.52
C VAL A 108 -15.56 -2.90 16.52
N PRO A 109 -15.80 -1.63 16.91
CA PRO A 109 -16.30 -0.62 15.99
C PRO A 109 -15.35 -0.41 14.80
N VAL A 110 -15.91 -0.43 13.59
CA VAL A 110 -15.16 -0.14 12.37
C VAL A 110 -15.81 1.04 11.65
N ALA A 111 -15.00 2.05 11.35
CA ALA A 111 -15.41 3.24 10.62
C ALA A 111 -14.75 3.29 9.24
N GLU A 112 -15.56 3.19 8.20
CA GLU A 112 -15.10 3.36 6.82
C GLU A 112 -15.17 4.83 6.42
N PHE A 113 -14.08 5.37 5.89
CA PHE A 113 -13.98 6.71 5.33
C PHE A 113 -13.70 6.60 3.84
N ASN A 114 -14.71 6.86 3.02
CA ASN A 114 -14.60 6.65 1.58
C ASN A 114 -15.56 7.54 0.78
N THR A 115 -15.24 7.83 -0.47
CA THR A 115 -16.11 8.66 -1.33
C THR A 115 -17.35 7.89 -1.81
N ASN A 116 -17.25 6.56 -1.85
CA ASN A 116 -18.31 5.64 -2.26
C ASN A 116 -18.37 4.45 -1.30
N THR A 117 -19.49 3.74 -1.30
CA THR A 117 -19.59 2.44 -0.64
C THR A 117 -18.70 1.40 -1.33
N THR A 118 -18.34 0.36 -0.57
CA THR A 118 -17.54 -0.77 -1.00
C THR A 118 -18.32 -2.07 -0.79
N PRO A 119 -17.89 -3.20 -1.37
CA PRO A 119 -18.48 -4.51 -1.06
C PRO A 119 -18.39 -4.89 0.43
N LYS A 120 -17.63 -4.15 1.24
CA LYS A 120 -17.46 -4.41 2.67
C LYS A 120 -18.17 -3.39 3.57
N THR A 121 -18.79 -2.34 3.03
CA THR A 121 -19.44 -1.29 3.83
C THR A 121 -20.46 -1.83 4.81
N GLU A 122 -21.27 -2.82 4.43
CA GLU A 122 -22.32 -3.41 5.27
C GLU A 122 -21.77 -4.19 6.49
N TYR A 123 -20.48 -4.53 6.51
CA TYR A 123 -19.84 -5.17 7.65
C TYR A 123 -19.39 -4.16 8.71
N PHE A 124 -19.37 -2.86 8.41
CA PHE A 124 -18.81 -1.84 9.28
C PHE A 124 -19.89 -1.09 10.07
N THR A 125 -19.52 -0.62 11.25
CA THR A 125 -20.41 0.11 12.16
C THR A 125 -20.73 1.50 11.61
N PHE A 126 -19.74 2.14 10.98
CA PHE A 126 -19.88 3.50 10.45
C PHE A 126 -19.37 3.57 9.00
N HIS A 127 -20.05 4.39 8.21
CA HIS A 127 -19.61 4.80 6.89
C HIS A 127 -19.69 6.34 6.79
N PHE A 128 -18.55 6.98 6.62
CA PHE A 128 -18.42 8.41 6.43
C PHE A 128 -18.13 8.69 4.96
N GLN A 129 -19.16 9.12 4.25
CA GLN A 129 -19.06 9.41 2.83
C GLN A 129 -18.35 10.75 2.58
N GLY A 130 -17.31 10.73 1.74
CA GLY A 130 -16.64 11.94 1.24
C GLY A 130 -15.12 11.82 1.16
N PRO A 131 -14.43 12.90 0.75
CA PRO A 131 -12.97 12.92 0.74
C PRO A 131 -12.40 12.73 2.15
N CYS A 132 -11.52 11.76 2.35
CA CYS A 132 -10.89 11.50 3.65
C CYS A 132 -10.08 12.71 4.17
N GLY A 133 -9.55 13.55 3.26
CA GLY A 133 -8.91 14.82 3.63
C GLY A 133 -9.85 15.86 4.26
N THR A 134 -11.17 15.67 4.16
CA THR A 134 -12.18 16.52 4.80
C THR A 134 -12.80 15.83 6.01
N THR A 135 -13.11 14.52 5.90
CA THR A 135 -13.81 13.78 6.95
C THR A 135 -12.90 13.34 8.10
N LEU A 136 -11.64 12.95 7.83
CA LEU A 136 -10.71 12.54 8.88
C LEU A 136 -10.29 13.66 9.83
N PRO A 137 -9.98 14.90 9.37
CA PRO A 137 -9.66 15.97 10.31
C PRO A 137 -10.76 16.25 11.33
N GLN A 138 -12.02 16.08 10.96
CA GLN A 138 -13.15 16.22 11.88
C GLN A 138 -13.26 15.03 12.84
N ALA A 139 -13.12 13.81 12.32
CA ALA A 139 -13.25 12.59 13.12
C ALA A 139 -12.07 12.36 14.10
N LEU A 140 -10.89 12.87 13.76
CA LEU A 140 -9.66 12.75 14.56
C LEU A 140 -9.34 14.04 15.34
N ALA A 141 -10.21 15.04 15.30
CA ALA A 141 -10.07 16.22 16.13
C ALA A 141 -10.27 15.85 17.60
N GLN A 142 -9.59 16.57 18.49
CA GLN A 142 -9.80 16.44 19.94
C GLN A 142 -11.28 16.65 20.25
N HIS A 143 -11.88 15.68 20.95
CA HIS A 143 -13.27 15.81 21.37
C HIS A 143 -13.37 16.77 22.55
N GLU A 144 -14.47 17.53 22.67
CA GLU A 144 -14.65 18.53 23.74
C GLU A 144 -14.54 17.94 25.16
N SER A 145 -14.76 16.63 25.31
CA SER A 145 -14.63 15.91 26.57
C SER A 145 -13.19 15.52 26.93
N GLU A 146 -12.25 15.57 25.99
CA GLU A 146 -10.85 15.19 26.18
C GLU A 146 -10.03 16.36 26.77
N GLY A 147 -10.53 17.00 27.81
CA GLY A 147 -9.96 18.23 28.39
C GLY A 147 -8.44 18.21 28.56
N ILE A 148 -7.81 19.40 28.40
CA ILE A 148 -6.36 19.65 28.53
C ILE A 148 -5.84 19.21 29.90
#